data_AF-A0A511UXP6-F1
#
_entry.id   AF-A0A511UXP6-F1
#
_cell.length_a   1.000
_cell.length_b   1.000
_cell.length_c   1.000
_cell.angle_alpha   90.00
_cell.angle_beta   90.00
_cell.angle_gamma   90.00
#
_symmetry.space_group_name_H-M   'P 1'
#
loop_
_entity.id
_entity.type
_entity.pdbx_description
1 polymer ?
#
loop_
_entity_poly.entity_id
_entity_poly.type
_entity_poly.pdbx_seq_one_letter_code
_entity_poly.pdbx_strand_id
1 'polypeptide(L)'
;MTNNRRIVDHPVLGKLSDRKEITFTYDGQTYTGYEGDTIASALLANGVRTLRVHEESGKPRGIYCNIGHCFECRVTVNNETGVRACLTEIKDQMVVESGRVLPSPLASTEHDTLPRTYAEFVKQQEEEKGEV
;
A
#
# COMPACT_ATOMS: atom_id res chain seq x y z
N MET A 1 -11.60 20.02 -13.93
CA MET A 1 -11.27 20.60 -12.61
C MET A 1 -10.03 19.89 -12.08
N THR A 2 -8.86 20.50 -12.24
CA THR A 2 -7.60 19.98 -11.70
C THR A 2 -7.65 20.16 -10.19
N ASN A 3 -8.22 19.18 -9.48
CA ASN A 3 -8.25 19.16 -8.02
C ASN A 3 -6.82 18.94 -7.53
N ASN A 4 -6.05 20.02 -7.47
CA ASN A 4 -4.70 20.00 -6.94
C ASN A 4 -4.79 19.73 -5.43
N ARG A 5 -4.42 18.52 -5.01
CA ARG A 5 -4.47 18.09 -3.61
C ARG A 5 -3.26 18.56 -2.79
N ARG A 6 -2.54 19.58 -3.28
CA ARG A 6 -1.33 20.12 -2.65
C ARG A 6 -1.55 21.51 -2.07
N ILE A 7 -0.78 21.82 -1.03
CA ILE A 7 -0.61 23.18 -0.53
C ILE A 7 0.35 23.89 -1.49
N VAL A 8 -0.14 24.91 -2.18
CA VAL A 8 0.62 25.62 -3.23
C VAL A 8 1.52 26.72 -2.68
N ASP A 9 1.10 27.34 -1.57
CA ASP A 9 1.83 28.40 -0.88
C ASP A 9 1.76 28.12 0.62
N HIS A 10 2.90 27.86 1.24
CA HIS A 10 2.99 27.59 2.67
C HIS A 10 3.80 28.69 3.36
N PRO A 11 3.30 29.30 4.46
CA PRO A 11 3.97 30.42 5.16
C PRO A 11 5.39 30.16 5.69
N VAL A 12 5.89 28.92 5.59
CA VAL A 12 7.16 28.47 6.18
C VAL A 12 7.96 27.71 5.12
N LEU A 13 7.31 26.82 4.36
CA LEU A 13 7.96 26.01 3.33
C LEU A 13 8.04 26.69 1.95
N GLY A 14 7.47 27.89 1.79
CA GLY A 14 7.49 28.65 0.54
C GLY A 14 6.48 28.17 -0.49
N LYS A 15 6.68 28.57 -1.74
CA LYS A 15 5.81 28.20 -2.86
C LYS A 15 6.24 26.87 -3.45
N LEU A 16 5.27 26.07 -3.85
CA LEU A 16 5.53 24.79 -4.49
C LEU A 16 6.27 24.94 -5.83
N SER A 17 6.07 26.05 -6.53
CA SER A 17 6.75 26.41 -7.77
C SER A 17 8.27 26.52 -7.64
N ASP A 18 8.77 26.70 -6.42
CA ASP A 18 10.20 26.86 -6.15
C ASP A 18 10.91 25.51 -6.08
N ARG A 19 10.16 24.40 -6.00
CA ARG A 19 10.70 23.04 -5.99
C ARG A 19 10.84 22.49 -7.40
N LYS A 20 11.88 21.70 -7.63
CA LYS A 20 12.08 21.01 -8.89
C LYS A 20 10.99 19.96 -9.12
N GLU A 21 10.36 20.01 -10.30
CA GLU A 21 9.42 18.99 -10.75
C GLU A 21 10.17 17.71 -11.15
N ILE A 22 9.61 16.55 -10.77
CA ILE A 22 10.15 15.22 -11.07
C ILE A 22 9.06 14.40 -11.74
N THR A 23 9.40 13.78 -12.87
CA THR A 23 8.52 12.90 -13.63
C THR A 23 8.87 11.44 -13.38
N PHE A 24 7.87 10.60 -13.15
CA PHE A 24 8.01 9.16 -12.98
C PHE A 24 6.81 8.44 -13.59
N THR A 25 6.89 7.11 -13.73
CA THR A 25 5.76 6.30 -14.22
C THR A 25 5.18 5.44 -13.11
N TYR A 26 3.86 5.27 -13.12
CA TYR A 26 3.11 4.38 -12.26
C TYR A 26 2.08 3.60 -13.08
N ASP A 27 2.17 2.27 -13.08
CA ASP A 27 1.31 1.37 -13.88
C ASP A 27 1.23 1.79 -15.36
N GLY A 28 2.37 2.21 -15.93
CA GLY A 28 2.48 2.65 -17.33
C GLY A 28 1.99 4.07 -17.61
N GLN A 29 1.40 4.76 -16.64
CA GLN A 29 1.00 6.16 -16.77
C GLN A 29 2.06 7.10 -16.19
N THR A 30 2.28 8.24 -16.83
CA THR A 30 3.21 9.27 -16.34
C THR A 30 2.56 10.13 -15.27
N TYR A 31 3.30 10.36 -14.18
CA TYR A 31 2.91 11.19 -13.05
C TYR A 31 3.99 12.21 -12.71
N THR A 32 3.55 13.33 -12.16
CA THR A 32 4.42 14.42 -11.69
C THR A 32 4.46 14.45 -10.16
N GLY A 33 5.64 14.61 -9.59
CA GLY A 33 5.83 15.05 -8.21
C GLY A 33 6.89 16.14 -8.12
N TYR A 34 7.31 16.44 -6.90
CA TYR A 34 8.35 17.43 -6.64
C TYR A 34 9.51 16.81 -5.88
N GLU A 35 10.68 17.40 -5.98
CA GLU A 35 11.84 17.02 -5.18
C GLU A 35 11.50 16.96 -3.67
N GLY A 36 11.93 15.87 -3.02
CA GLY A 36 11.60 15.53 -1.64
C GLY A 36 10.24 14.85 -1.44
N ASP A 37 9.42 14.67 -2.50
CA ASP A 37 8.26 13.79 -2.41
C ASP A 37 8.66 12.33 -2.28
N THR A 38 7.88 11.60 -1.50
CA THR A 38 7.87 10.14 -1.53
C THR A 38 6.96 9.65 -2.65
N ILE A 39 7.14 8.40 -3.10
CA ILE A 39 6.23 7.76 -4.06
C ILE A 39 4.78 7.87 -3.56
N ALA A 40 4.56 7.63 -2.26
CA ALA A 40 3.25 7.75 -1.65
C ALA A 40 2.68 9.18 -1.73
N SER A 41 3.44 10.21 -1.34
CA SER A 41 2.94 11.58 -1.37
C SER A 41 2.66 12.06 -2.79
N ALA A 42 3.52 11.71 -3.75
CA ALA A 42 3.34 12.02 -5.15
C ALA A 42 2.07 11.37 -5.72
N LEU A 43 1.86 10.07 -5.50
CA LEU A 43 0.67 9.35 -5.96
C LEU A 43 -0.62 9.89 -5.32
N LEU A 44 -0.59 10.19 -4.02
CA LEU A 44 -1.74 10.76 -3.30
C LEU A 44 -2.15 12.11 -3.88
N ALA A 45 -1.15 12.97 -4.15
CA ALA A 45 -1.37 14.29 -4.74
C ALA A 45 -2.00 14.21 -6.14
N ASN A 46 -1.67 13.16 -6.90
CA ASN A 46 -2.17 12.94 -8.26
C ASN A 46 -3.52 12.22 -8.34
N GLY A 47 -4.09 11.75 -7.22
CA GLY A 47 -5.37 11.06 -7.30
C GLY A 47 -5.38 9.68 -6.67
N VAL A 48 -4.23 9.01 -6.67
CA VAL A 48 -4.10 7.57 -6.46
C VAL A 48 -4.16 7.25 -4.97
N ARG A 49 -5.10 6.38 -4.60
CA ARG A 49 -5.30 5.93 -3.21
C ARG A 49 -4.99 4.45 -3.01
N THR A 50 -5.21 3.65 -4.04
CA THR A 50 -4.96 2.22 -4.03
C THR A 50 -3.59 1.96 -4.63
N LEU A 51 -2.69 1.37 -3.84
CA LEU A 51 -1.34 1.00 -4.26
C LEU A 51 -1.19 -0.51 -4.42
N ARG A 52 -2.01 -1.29 -3.73
CA ARG A 52 -2.06 -2.75 -3.83
C ARG A 52 -3.45 -3.24 -3.43
N VAL A 53 -3.66 -4.55 -3.47
CA VAL A 53 -4.81 -5.20 -2.83
C VAL A 53 -4.36 -6.13 -1.71
N HIS A 54 -5.28 -6.38 -0.77
CA HIS A 54 -5.13 -7.41 0.25
C HIS A 54 -5.08 -8.78 -0.42
N GLU A 55 -4.23 -9.65 0.12
CA GLU A 55 -3.82 -10.92 -0.46
C GLU A 55 -4.99 -11.90 -0.57
N GLU A 56 -5.79 -12.01 0.49
CA GLU A 56 -6.96 -12.90 0.52
C GLU A 56 -8.25 -12.21 0.06
N SER A 57 -8.62 -11.11 0.73
CA SER A 57 -9.91 -10.46 0.49
C SER A 57 -9.98 -9.57 -0.77
N GLY A 58 -8.86 -9.34 -1.49
CA GLY A 58 -8.79 -8.46 -2.66
C GLY A 58 -9.11 -6.98 -2.38
N LYS A 59 -9.25 -6.57 -1.12
CA LYS A 59 -9.66 -5.20 -0.75
C LYS A 59 -8.53 -4.21 -1.05
N PRO A 60 -8.82 -2.99 -1.52
CA PRO A 60 -7.80 -2.00 -1.85
C PRO A 60 -7.03 -1.58 -0.59
N ARG A 61 -5.72 -1.45 -0.75
CA ARG A 61 -4.77 -1.00 0.29
C ARG A 61 -3.88 0.11 -0.28
N GLY A 62 -3.35 0.94 0.60
CA GLY A 62 -2.55 2.09 0.22
C GLY A 62 -1.92 2.80 1.41
N ILE A 63 -1.91 4.12 1.38
CA ILE A 63 -1.29 4.93 2.43
C ILE A 63 -2.16 4.88 3.69
N TYR A 64 -1.60 4.35 4.78
CA TYR A 64 -2.24 4.30 6.08
C TYR A 64 -1.40 5.02 7.14
N CYS A 65 -0.28 4.43 7.56
CA CYS A 65 0.56 5.03 8.62
C CYS A 65 1.51 6.12 8.14
N ASN A 66 1.90 6.10 6.86
CA ASN A 66 2.91 6.99 6.26
C ASN A 66 4.26 7.09 7.00
N ILE A 67 4.62 6.07 7.77
CA ILE A 67 5.89 5.98 8.54
C ILE A 67 6.63 4.66 8.30
N GLY A 68 6.21 3.87 7.31
CA GLY A 68 6.86 2.61 6.94
C GLY A 68 6.57 1.41 7.84
N HIS A 69 5.68 1.53 8.81
CA HIS A 69 5.35 0.46 9.78
C HIS A 69 4.28 -0.52 9.28
N CYS A 70 3.23 -0.04 8.61
CA CYS A 70 2.07 -0.88 8.27
C CYS A 70 2.23 -1.77 7.03
N PHE A 71 3.26 -1.55 6.20
CA PHE A 71 3.48 -2.23 4.91
C PHE A 71 2.32 -2.17 3.88
N GLU A 72 1.27 -1.40 4.15
CA GLU A 72 0.12 -1.26 3.24
C GLU A 72 0.43 -0.53 1.93
N CYS A 73 1.46 0.33 1.94
CA CYS A 73 1.89 1.15 0.79
C CYS A 73 2.95 0.49 -0.09
N ARG A 74 3.15 -0.82 0.00
CA ARG A 74 4.19 -1.48 -0.78
C ARG A 74 3.86 -1.46 -2.29
N VAL A 75 4.90 -1.25 -3.09
CA VAL A 75 4.87 -1.17 -4.55
C VAL A 75 6.04 -1.97 -5.13
N THR A 76 6.09 -2.09 -6.45
CA THR A 76 7.27 -2.57 -7.16
C THR A 76 7.98 -1.36 -7.77
N VAL A 77 9.29 -1.23 -7.58
CA VAL A 77 10.08 -0.12 -8.15
C VAL A 77 11.22 -0.72 -8.95
N ASN A 78 11.29 -0.43 -10.25
CA ASN A 78 12.35 -0.93 -11.14
C ASN A 78 12.60 -2.46 -10.99
N ASN A 79 11.53 -3.25 -10.95
CA ASN A 79 11.50 -4.71 -10.70
C ASN A 79 11.80 -5.17 -9.26
N GLU A 80 12.07 -4.28 -8.31
CA GLU A 80 12.21 -4.61 -6.90
C GLU A 80 10.84 -4.58 -6.20
N THR A 81 10.37 -5.73 -5.73
CA THR A 81 9.05 -5.87 -5.07
C THR A 81 9.11 -5.57 -3.59
N GLY A 82 8.01 -5.09 -3.01
CA GLY A 82 7.90 -4.88 -1.54
C GLY A 82 8.48 -3.55 -1.07
N VAL A 83 8.87 -2.67 -1.99
CA VAL A 83 9.39 -1.34 -1.70
C VAL A 83 8.30 -0.49 -1.05
N ARG A 84 8.63 0.18 0.06
CA ARG A 84 7.67 0.98 0.83
C ARG A 84 7.55 2.38 0.23
N ALA A 85 6.45 2.63 -0.50
CA ALA A 85 6.23 3.91 -1.18
C ALA A 85 6.27 5.13 -0.24
N CYS A 86 5.92 4.97 1.04
CA CYS A 86 5.92 6.07 2.02
C CYS A 86 7.29 6.49 2.54
N LEU A 87 8.34 5.71 2.28
CA LEU A 87 9.71 6.03 2.69
C LEU A 87 10.64 6.30 1.50
N THR A 88 10.24 5.89 0.30
CA THR A 88 11.06 5.99 -0.90
C THR A 88 10.75 7.28 -1.63
N GLU A 89 11.76 8.12 -1.83
CA GLU A 89 11.68 9.34 -2.62
C GLU A 89 11.52 9.04 -4.11
N ILE A 90 10.73 9.85 -4.82
CA ILE A 90 10.64 9.78 -6.28
C ILE A 90 11.94 10.25 -6.93
N LYS A 91 12.29 9.63 -8.05
CA LYS A 91 13.43 10.03 -8.88
C LYS A 91 13.00 10.09 -10.34
N ASP A 92 13.69 10.90 -11.12
CA ASP A 92 13.46 10.99 -12.55
C ASP A 92 13.62 9.60 -13.21
N GLN A 93 12.78 9.31 -14.19
CA GLN A 93 12.73 8.03 -14.91
C GLN A 93 12.47 6.80 -14.03
N MET A 94 11.99 6.98 -12.79
CA MET A 94 11.59 5.87 -11.93
C MET A 94 10.35 5.17 -12.51
N VAL A 95 10.39 3.84 -12.58
CA VAL A 95 9.25 3.01 -12.97
C VAL A 95 8.67 2.34 -11.73
N VAL A 96 7.44 2.72 -11.39
CA VAL A 96 6.69 2.18 -10.26
C VAL A 96 5.53 1.35 -10.81
N GLU A 97 5.25 0.23 -10.18
CA GLU A 97 4.05 -0.57 -10.43
C GLU A 97 3.32 -0.79 -9.10
N SER A 98 2.00 -0.93 -9.20
CA SER A 98 1.17 -1.38 -8.10
C SER A 98 1.73 -2.64 -7.43
N GLY A 99 1.57 -2.72 -6.12
CA GLY A 99 2.06 -3.83 -5.32
C GLY A 99 1.41 -5.14 -5.75
N ARG A 100 2.24 -6.11 -6.13
CA ARG A 100 1.79 -7.46 -6.47
C ARG A 100 1.20 -8.15 -5.23
N VAL A 101 0.25 -9.06 -5.48
CA VAL A 101 -0.23 -9.97 -4.44
C VAL A 101 0.94 -10.87 -4.06
N LEU A 102 1.32 -10.81 -2.79
CA LEU A 102 2.34 -11.70 -2.24
C LEU A 102 1.64 -12.99 -1.78
N PRO A 103 2.31 -14.15 -1.89
CA PRO A 103 1.76 -15.38 -1.34
C PRO A 103 1.56 -15.21 0.18
N SER A 104 0.46 -15.73 0.71
CA SER A 104 0.27 -15.86 2.16
C SER A 104 1.04 -17.11 2.61
N PRO A 105 2.24 -16.98 3.21
CA PRO A 105 3.11 -18.13 3.49
C PRO A 105 2.53 -19.05 4.57
N LEU A 106 1.53 -18.57 5.32
CA LEU A 106 0.79 -19.31 6.34
C LEU A 106 -0.67 -19.52 5.91
N ALA A 107 -0.94 -19.59 4.61
CA ALA A 107 -2.26 -19.98 4.13
C ALA A 107 -2.67 -21.27 4.84
N SER A 108 -3.86 -21.26 5.45
CA SER A 108 -4.43 -22.41 6.14
C SER A 108 -4.41 -23.62 5.22
N THR A 109 -3.58 -24.62 5.53
CA THR A 109 -3.67 -25.93 4.89
C THR A 109 -4.95 -26.61 5.33
N GLU A 110 -5.32 -27.73 4.70
CA GLU A 110 -6.47 -28.56 5.11
C GLU A 110 -6.43 -29.00 6.59
N HIS A 111 -5.28 -28.81 7.27
CA HIS A 111 -5.08 -29.07 8.69
C HIS A 111 -5.33 -27.88 9.63
N ASP A 112 -5.72 -26.70 9.12
CA ASP A 112 -6.20 -25.59 9.96
C ASP A 112 -7.68 -25.79 10.36
N THR A 113 -7.98 -26.99 10.86
CA THR A 113 -9.27 -27.33 11.49
C THR A 113 -9.29 -26.94 12.96
N LEU A 114 -8.22 -26.30 13.44
CA LEU A 114 -8.14 -25.85 14.81
C LEU A 114 -9.09 -24.64 15.00
N PRO A 115 -9.88 -24.66 16.08
CA PRO A 115 -10.78 -23.57 16.39
C PRO A 115 -9.98 -22.31 16.67
N ARG A 116 -10.30 -21.22 15.98
CA ARG A 116 -9.58 -19.94 16.06
C ARG A 116 -9.96 -19.15 17.31
N THR A 117 -11.07 -19.53 17.95
CA THR A 117 -11.56 -18.96 19.19
C THR A 117 -11.94 -20.05 20.19
N TYR A 118 -11.98 -19.68 21.48
CA TYR A 118 -12.44 -20.59 22.53
C TYR A 118 -13.89 -21.04 22.33
N ALA A 119 -14.75 -20.18 21.78
CA ALA A 119 -16.14 -20.52 21.50
C ALA A 119 -16.27 -21.57 20.38
N GLU A 120 -15.47 -21.46 19.32
CA GLU A 120 -15.38 -22.48 18.28
C GLU A 120 -14.84 -23.80 18.83
N PHE A 121 -13.87 -23.74 19.75
CA PHE A 121 -13.29 -24.93 20.40
C PHE A 121 -14.33 -25.68 21.23
N VAL A 122 -15.11 -24.96 22.02
CA VAL A 122 -16.18 -25.58 22.83
C VAL A 122 -17.23 -26.23 21.94
N LYS A 123 -17.66 -25.57 20.86
CA LYS A 123 -18.63 -26.15 19.90
C LYS A 123 -18.10 -27.43 19.26
N GLN A 124 -16.86 -27.41 18.79
CA GLN A 124 -16.23 -28.58 18.20
C GLN A 124 -16.15 -29.75 19.20
N GLN A 125 -15.81 -29.47 20.45
CA GLN A 125 -15.79 -30.47 21.52
C GLN A 125 -17.19 -30.99 21.90
N GLU A 126 -18.23 -30.17 21.80
CA GLU A 126 -19.63 -30.58 22.03
C GLU A 126 -20.15 -31.45 20.88
N GLU A 127 -19.84 -31.11 19.63
CA GLU A 127 -20.16 -31.88 18.44
C GLU A 127 -19.44 -33.25 18.46
N GLU A 128 -18.15 -33.29 18.80
CA GLU A 128 -17.37 -34.53 18.96
C GLU A 128 -17.88 -35.43 20.10
N LYS A 129 -18.55 -34.87 21.12
CA LYS A 129 -19.12 -35.61 22.26
C LYS A 129 -20.56 -36.09 22.02
N GLY A 130 -21.24 -35.57 21.00
CA GLY A 130 -22.63 -35.90 20.67
C GLY A 130 -22.83 -37.09 19.73
N GLU A 131 -21.74 -37.72 19.26
CA GLU A 131 -21.75 -38.85 18.30
C GLU A 131 -21.64 -40.26 18.95
N VAL A 132 -22.05 -40.43 20.22
CA VAL A 132 -22.14 -41.76 20.87
C VAL A 132 -23.59 -42.13 21.19
#